data_AF-A0A067PEC5-F1
#
_entry.id   AF-A0A067PEC5-F1
#
_cell.length_a   1.000
_cell.length_b   1.000
_cell.length_c   1.000
_cell.angle_alpha   90.00
_cell.angle_beta   90.00
_cell.angle_gamma   90.00
#
_symmetry.space_group_name_H-M   'P 1'
#
loop_
_entity.id
_entity.type
_entity.pdbx_description
1 polymer ?
#
loop_
_entity_poly.entity_id
_entity_poly.type
_entity_poly.pdbx_seq_one_letter_code
_entity_poly.pdbx_strand_id
1 'polypeptide(L)'
;MSHTSLPPELRLEETALSLGDASLKTRVIVVGIGGATCSGKTTLAKHLRRILPNSIIIHQDDFAPPQELIPMHPVYNVQDWDDPVGAIDWQRLVAFLKYVRQTGNIPGDHRSHDHLNEQKEVPIGDGLAKNWREHFEKAMIEREKRGAEEGERIIWGLLDGFLLYWDPDVISQLDVRIFLRVPHDVLKQRREERHGYHTAEGALWRDPPDYFHQVVYPAYVTAHADSFENGDVERGKPTGKVEGLIVLEPLKAEKGMESIVDSCCEVLNGLFQ
;
A
#
# COMPACT_ATOMS: atom_id res chain seq x y z
N MET A 1 63.67 2.81 34.60
CA MET A 1 62.65 3.28 33.64
C MET A 1 62.61 2.27 32.50
N SER A 2 61.85 1.18 32.68
CA SER A 2 61.71 0.13 31.67
C SER A 2 60.44 0.38 30.87
N HIS A 3 60.60 0.75 29.61
CA HIS A 3 59.54 0.74 28.61
C HIS A 3 59.14 -0.70 28.33
N THR A 4 57.99 -1.13 28.84
CA THR A 4 57.38 -2.40 28.45
C THR A 4 56.44 -2.12 27.27
N SER A 5 56.91 -2.35 26.05
CA SER A 5 56.06 -2.39 24.86
C SER A 5 55.14 -3.61 24.95
N LEU A 6 53.84 -3.40 24.74
CA LEU A 6 52.84 -4.47 24.69
C LEU A 6 53.17 -5.51 23.58
N PRO A 7 52.84 -6.80 23.78
CA PRO A 7 53.09 -7.86 22.82
C PRO A 7 52.40 -7.60 21.45
N PRO A 8 52.97 -8.08 20.32
CA PRO A 8 52.41 -7.88 18.98
C PRO A 8 51.01 -8.50 18.78
N GLU A 9 50.65 -9.48 19.60
CA GLU A 9 49.40 -10.22 19.53
C GLU A 9 48.19 -9.39 19.99
N LEU A 10 48.40 -8.43 20.90
CA LEU A 10 47.35 -7.48 21.35
C LEU A 10 47.06 -6.38 20.33
N ARG A 11 47.98 -6.11 19.39
CA ARG A 11 47.73 -5.14 18.30
C ARG A 11 46.82 -5.69 17.20
N LEU A 12 46.71 -7.01 17.07
CA LEU A 12 45.82 -7.63 16.09
C LEU A 12 44.37 -7.71 16.60
N GLU A 13 44.16 -7.81 17.92
CA GLU A 13 42.82 -7.79 18.53
C GLU A 13 42.21 -6.38 18.56
N GLU A 14 43.00 -5.31 18.72
CA GLU A 14 42.48 -3.92 18.64
C GLU A 14 42.07 -3.50 17.22
N THR A 15 42.64 -4.09 16.17
CA THR A 15 42.17 -3.88 14.77
C THR A 15 40.95 -4.71 14.39
N ALA A 16 40.65 -5.79 15.12
CA ALA A 16 39.52 -6.67 14.83
C ALA A 16 38.20 -6.26 15.51
N LEU A 17 38.23 -5.23 16.37
CA LEU A 17 37.08 -4.72 17.13
C LEU A 17 36.51 -3.39 16.62
N SER A 18 36.91 -2.92 15.43
CA SER A 18 36.34 -1.72 14.80
C SER A 18 35.65 -1.92 13.44
N LEU A 19 35.56 -3.16 12.95
CA LEU A 19 34.55 -3.50 11.95
C LEU A 19 33.24 -3.72 12.68
N GLY A 20 32.66 -2.60 13.17
CA GLY A 20 31.25 -2.59 13.52
C GLY A 20 30.51 -3.20 12.35
N ASP A 21 29.67 -4.19 12.65
CA ASP A 21 28.65 -4.71 11.75
C ASP A 21 27.80 -3.51 11.33
N ALA A 22 28.25 -2.80 10.30
CA ALA A 22 27.56 -1.65 9.76
C ALA A 22 26.36 -2.24 9.03
N SER A 23 25.30 -2.51 9.80
CA SER A 23 24.04 -3.02 9.30
C SER A 23 23.63 -2.15 8.11
N LEU A 24 23.42 -2.79 6.96
CA LEU A 24 23.01 -2.09 5.74
C LEU A 24 21.91 -1.08 6.03
N LYS A 25 22.04 0.12 5.46
CA LYS A 25 21.02 1.16 5.61
C LYS A 25 19.69 0.64 5.07
N THR A 26 18.67 0.64 5.92
CA THR A 26 17.31 0.25 5.49
C THR A 26 16.62 1.45 4.86
N ARG A 27 16.10 1.28 3.65
CA ARG A 27 15.23 2.26 2.99
C ARG A 27 13.86 1.65 2.76
N VAL A 28 12.83 2.32 3.27
CA VAL A 28 11.44 1.90 3.08
C VAL A 28 10.85 2.67 1.90
N ILE A 29 10.27 1.96 0.95
CA ILE A 29 9.53 2.53 -0.18
C ILE A 29 8.06 2.16 0.02
N VAL A 30 7.21 3.18 0.19
CA VAL A 30 5.78 3.01 0.40
C VAL A 30 5.05 3.27 -0.91
N VAL A 31 4.34 2.25 -1.40
CA VAL A 31 3.54 2.26 -2.62
C VAL A 31 2.07 2.34 -2.22
N GLY A 32 1.42 3.46 -2.53
CA GLY A 32 -0.02 3.59 -2.42
C GLY A 32 -0.73 2.91 -3.58
N ILE A 33 -1.65 2.00 -3.27
CA ILE A 33 -2.52 1.32 -4.22
C ILE A 33 -3.95 1.78 -3.88
N GLY A 34 -4.37 2.86 -4.53
CA GLY A 34 -5.65 3.53 -4.32
C GLY A 34 -6.69 3.22 -5.39
N GLY A 35 -7.91 3.71 -5.19
CA GLY A 35 -9.04 3.52 -6.11
C GLY A 35 -10.32 3.11 -5.39
N ALA A 36 -11.45 3.16 -6.09
CA ALA A 36 -12.76 2.86 -5.51
C ALA A 36 -12.83 1.48 -4.83
N THR A 37 -13.77 1.30 -3.90
CA THR A 37 -14.10 -0.04 -3.37
C THR A 37 -14.41 -1.00 -4.52
N CYS A 38 -14.04 -2.29 -4.41
CA CYS A 38 -14.21 -3.30 -5.47
C CYS A 38 -13.43 -3.07 -6.80
N SER A 39 -12.45 -2.16 -6.84
CA SER A 39 -11.62 -1.93 -8.04
C SER A 39 -10.51 -2.95 -8.30
N GLY A 40 -10.16 -3.79 -7.30
CA GLY A 40 -9.12 -4.82 -7.40
C GLY A 40 -7.77 -4.47 -6.73
N LYS A 41 -7.75 -3.45 -5.86
CA LYS A 41 -6.53 -3.00 -5.15
C LYS A 41 -5.85 -4.10 -4.36
N THR A 42 -6.59 -4.80 -3.50
CA THR A 42 -6.08 -5.90 -2.68
C THR A 42 -5.51 -7.03 -3.51
N THR A 43 -6.14 -7.34 -4.64
CA THR A 43 -5.63 -8.33 -5.61
C THR A 43 -4.28 -7.90 -6.17
N LEU A 44 -4.14 -6.63 -6.59
CA LEU A 44 -2.87 -6.08 -7.05
C LEU A 44 -1.81 -6.09 -5.96
N ALA A 45 -2.14 -5.66 -4.74
CA ALA A 45 -1.22 -5.64 -3.60
C ALA A 45 -0.70 -7.06 -3.27
N LYS A 46 -1.57 -8.08 -3.33
CA LYS A 46 -1.19 -9.49 -3.12
C LYS A 46 -0.28 -10.02 -4.23
N HIS A 47 -0.50 -9.64 -5.48
CA HIS A 47 0.42 -10.00 -6.57
C HIS A 47 1.78 -9.34 -6.40
N LEU A 48 1.82 -8.03 -6.12
CA LEU A 48 3.06 -7.33 -5.85
C LEU A 48 3.80 -7.90 -4.63
N ARG A 49 3.09 -8.27 -3.56
CA ARG A 49 3.66 -8.95 -2.38
C ARG A 49 4.34 -10.28 -2.72
N ARG A 50 3.82 -11.01 -3.72
CA ARG A 50 4.41 -12.27 -4.20
C ARG A 50 5.61 -12.05 -5.11
N ILE A 51 5.74 -10.88 -5.73
CA ILE A 51 6.80 -10.54 -6.68
C ILE A 51 7.96 -9.83 -5.98
N LEU A 52 7.67 -8.87 -5.10
CA LEU A 52 8.66 -8.01 -4.47
C LEU A 52 9.27 -8.70 -3.23
N PRO A 53 10.58 -8.90 -3.15
CA PRO A 53 11.23 -9.38 -1.92
C PRO A 53 11.15 -8.32 -0.81
N ASN A 54 11.18 -8.72 0.46
CA ASN A 54 11.06 -7.82 1.62
C ASN A 54 9.83 -6.88 1.57
N SER A 55 8.68 -7.39 1.13
CA SER A 55 7.45 -6.60 1.03
C SER A 55 6.45 -6.93 2.15
N ILE A 56 5.65 -5.94 2.53
CA ILE A 56 4.56 -6.04 3.50
C ILE A 56 3.33 -5.36 2.91
N ILE A 57 2.13 -5.84 3.25
CA ILE A 57 0.87 -5.18 2.88
C ILE A 57 0.31 -4.49 4.13
N ILE A 58 -0.19 -3.28 3.95
CA ILE A 58 -0.87 -2.48 4.96
C ILE A 58 -2.27 -2.19 4.39
N HIS A 59 -3.31 -2.62 5.09
CA HIS A 59 -4.69 -2.39 4.65
C HIS A 59 -5.26 -1.17 5.37
N GLN A 60 -5.76 -0.19 4.62
CA GLN A 60 -6.42 0.98 5.19
C GLN A 60 -7.63 0.61 6.05
N ASP A 61 -8.34 -0.47 5.69
CA ASP A 61 -9.51 -0.97 6.43
C ASP A 61 -9.17 -1.37 7.88
N ASP A 62 -7.92 -1.70 8.19
CA ASP A 62 -7.46 -2.00 9.56
C ASP A 62 -7.46 -0.73 10.46
N PHE A 63 -7.60 0.44 9.83
CA PHE A 63 -7.57 1.75 10.45
C PHE A 63 -8.96 2.38 10.64
N ALA A 64 -10.04 1.66 10.33
CA ALA A 64 -11.39 2.10 10.69
C ALA A 64 -11.52 2.28 12.22
N PRO A 65 -12.25 3.30 12.72
CA PRO A 65 -12.56 3.40 14.13
C PRO A 65 -13.59 2.32 14.53
N PRO A 66 -13.82 2.11 15.84
CA PRO A 66 -14.90 1.25 16.30
C PRO A 66 -16.24 1.57 15.65
N GLN A 67 -17.06 0.55 15.41
CA GLN A 67 -18.33 0.69 14.70
C GLN A 67 -19.20 1.83 15.27
N GLU A 68 -19.27 2.01 16.59
CA GLU A 68 -20.07 3.06 17.24
C GLU A 68 -19.59 4.49 16.96
N LEU A 69 -18.35 4.66 16.47
CA LEU A 69 -17.77 5.94 16.09
C LEU A 69 -17.89 6.22 14.59
N ILE A 70 -18.33 5.25 13.79
CA ILE A 70 -18.58 5.44 12.36
C ILE A 70 -19.72 6.46 12.19
N PRO A 71 -19.53 7.51 11.37
CA PRO A 71 -20.54 8.54 11.16
C PRO A 71 -21.87 7.97 10.65
N MET A 72 -22.98 8.62 11.02
CA MET A 72 -24.27 8.35 10.41
C MET A 72 -24.46 9.28 9.21
N HIS A 73 -24.79 8.73 8.04
CA HIS A 73 -25.06 9.51 6.86
C HIS A 73 -26.23 10.50 7.12
N PRO A 74 -26.06 11.81 6.89
CA PRO A 74 -26.97 12.84 7.38
C PRO A 74 -28.39 12.77 6.80
N VAL A 75 -28.54 12.18 5.62
CA VAL A 75 -29.84 12.08 4.91
C VAL A 75 -30.48 10.70 5.07
N TYR A 76 -29.68 9.64 5.02
CA TYR A 76 -30.17 8.26 4.93
C TYR A 76 -30.17 7.55 6.28
N ASN A 77 -29.52 8.14 7.30
CA ASN A 77 -29.45 7.63 8.66
C ASN A 77 -28.98 6.16 8.71
N VAL A 78 -27.92 5.86 7.97
CA VAL A 78 -27.18 4.59 7.95
C VAL A 78 -25.72 4.88 8.27
N GLN A 79 -24.99 3.92 8.82
CA GLN A 79 -23.56 4.10 9.07
C GLN A 79 -22.83 4.30 7.73
N ASP A 80 -22.00 5.34 7.66
CA ASP A 80 -21.22 5.70 6.49
C ASP A 80 -19.77 5.21 6.63
N TRP A 81 -19.55 4.00 6.15
CA TRP A 81 -18.23 3.35 6.12
C TRP A 81 -17.32 3.87 5.01
N ASP A 82 -17.81 4.77 4.15
CA ASP A 82 -17.05 5.31 3.05
C ASP A 82 -16.79 6.83 3.21
N ASP A 83 -17.33 7.45 4.26
CA ASP A 83 -17.13 8.87 4.60
C ASP A 83 -15.63 9.20 4.73
N PRO A 84 -15.10 10.08 3.89
CA PRO A 84 -13.67 10.37 3.91
C PRO A 84 -13.20 11.02 5.22
N VAL A 85 -14.09 11.67 5.98
CA VAL A 85 -13.71 12.37 7.22
C VAL A 85 -13.60 11.39 8.39
N GLY A 86 -14.57 10.50 8.56
CA GLY A 86 -14.74 9.69 9.77
C GLY A 86 -14.62 8.18 9.59
N ALA A 87 -14.58 7.66 8.37
CA ALA A 87 -14.48 6.20 8.16
C ALA A 87 -13.09 5.64 8.52
N ILE A 88 -12.06 6.49 8.57
CA ILE A 88 -10.67 6.10 8.86
C ILE A 88 -10.13 6.94 10.01
N ASP A 89 -9.47 6.28 10.97
CA ASP A 89 -8.62 6.94 11.95
C ASP A 89 -7.30 7.37 11.28
N TRP A 90 -7.34 8.55 10.66
CA TRP A 90 -6.21 9.13 9.92
C TRP A 90 -4.97 9.31 10.78
N GLN A 91 -5.14 9.72 12.05
CA GLN A 91 -4.01 9.91 12.96
C GLN A 91 -3.31 8.58 13.25
N ARG A 92 -4.08 7.51 13.49
CA ARG A 92 -3.54 6.16 13.70
C ARG A 92 -2.84 5.64 12.45
N LEU A 93 -3.44 5.82 11.26
CA LEU A 93 -2.82 5.40 10.01
C LEU A 93 -1.51 6.15 9.73
N VAL A 94 -1.47 7.48 9.91
CA VAL A 94 -0.26 8.29 9.69
C VAL A 94 0.84 7.91 10.69
N ALA A 95 0.50 7.72 11.97
CA ALA A 95 1.46 7.28 12.98
C ALA A 95 2.05 5.90 12.64
N PHE A 96 1.20 4.98 12.16
CA PHE A 96 1.62 3.66 11.70
C PHE A 96 2.56 3.74 10.50
N LEU A 97 2.23 4.53 9.47
CA LEU A 97 3.08 4.71 8.30
C LEU A 97 4.43 5.31 8.67
N LYS A 98 4.46 6.30 9.57
CA LYS A 98 5.72 6.87 10.09
C LYS A 98 6.57 5.81 10.80
N TYR A 99 5.95 4.96 11.62
CA TYR A 99 6.65 3.84 12.27
C TYR A 99 7.22 2.86 11.24
N VAL A 100 6.42 2.46 10.24
CA VAL A 100 6.88 1.56 9.17
C VAL A 100 8.03 2.18 8.41
N ARG A 101 7.97 3.47 8.06
CA ARG A 101 9.06 4.17 7.36
C ARG A 101 10.35 4.21 8.17
N GLN A 102 10.25 4.37 9.49
CA GLN A 102 11.41 4.44 10.39
C GLN A 102 12.04 3.08 10.66
N THR A 103 11.21 2.04 10.82
CA THR A 103 11.66 0.74 11.33
C THR A 103 11.73 -0.33 10.25
N GLY A 104 11.04 -0.16 9.12
CA GLY A 104 10.84 -1.20 8.12
C GLY A 104 9.91 -2.34 8.58
N ASN A 105 9.26 -2.20 9.73
CA ASN A 105 8.50 -3.27 10.37
C ASN A 105 7.06 -2.84 10.66
N ILE A 106 6.17 -3.82 10.69
CA ILE A 106 4.82 -3.64 11.22
C ILE A 106 4.89 -3.70 12.77
N PRO A 107 4.25 -2.77 13.51
CA PRO A 107 4.08 -2.87 14.96
C PRO A 107 3.53 -4.25 15.39
N GLY A 108 4.12 -4.88 16.40
CA GLY A 108 3.77 -6.25 16.79
C GLY A 108 2.36 -6.45 17.35
N ASP A 109 1.72 -5.36 17.78
CA ASP A 109 0.34 -5.29 18.23
C ASP A 109 -0.67 -5.09 17.10
N HIS A 110 -0.22 -4.79 15.88
CA HIS A 110 -1.09 -4.66 14.72
C HIS A 110 -1.75 -6.00 14.38
N ARG A 111 -3.03 -5.92 14.02
CA ARG A 111 -3.83 -7.06 13.57
C ARG A 111 -4.53 -6.64 12.28
N SER A 112 -4.34 -7.44 11.25
CA SER A 112 -4.99 -7.19 9.96
C SER A 112 -6.23 -8.04 9.80
N HIS A 113 -7.30 -7.44 9.30
CA HIS A 113 -8.61 -8.06 9.10
C HIS A 113 -8.82 -8.55 7.66
N ASP A 114 -7.84 -8.43 6.75
CA ASP A 114 -7.96 -8.86 5.34
C ASP A 114 -8.38 -10.34 5.19
N HIS A 115 -7.96 -11.20 6.12
CA HIS A 115 -8.32 -12.62 6.13
C HIS A 115 -9.82 -12.88 6.35
N LEU A 116 -10.56 -11.90 6.86
CA LEU A 116 -12.01 -11.97 7.05
C LEU A 116 -12.79 -11.62 5.77
N ASN A 117 -12.14 -11.03 4.77
CA ASN A 117 -12.79 -10.66 3.52
C ASN A 117 -12.78 -11.81 2.51
N GLU A 118 -13.84 -11.90 1.69
CA GLU A 118 -13.90 -12.87 0.60
C GLU A 118 -12.78 -12.61 -0.42
N GLN A 119 -11.99 -13.64 -0.70
CA GLN A 119 -10.84 -13.53 -1.61
C GLN A 119 -11.14 -14.31 -2.89
N LYS A 120 -11.37 -13.59 -3.99
CA LYS A 120 -11.45 -14.18 -5.33
C LYS A 120 -10.04 -14.21 -5.93
N GLU A 121 -9.58 -15.40 -6.34
CA GLU A 121 -8.32 -15.52 -7.04
C GLU A 121 -8.45 -14.96 -8.47
N VAL A 122 -7.56 -14.03 -8.81
CA VAL A 122 -7.40 -13.51 -10.18
C VAL A 122 -5.99 -13.89 -10.61
N PRO A 123 -5.81 -15.02 -11.33
CA PRO A 123 -4.48 -15.47 -11.72
C PRO A 123 -3.85 -14.52 -12.74
N ILE A 124 -2.51 -14.49 -12.72
CA ILE A 124 -1.66 -13.87 -13.75
C ILE A 124 -0.72 -14.95 -14.28
N GLY A 125 -0.18 -14.81 -15.49
CA GLY A 125 0.72 -15.82 -16.04
C GLY A 125 1.94 -16.06 -15.14
N ASP A 126 2.17 -17.33 -14.76
CA ASP A 126 3.27 -17.73 -13.86
C ASP A 126 4.65 -17.25 -14.35
N GLY A 127 4.84 -17.22 -15.67
CA GLY A 127 6.06 -16.70 -16.28
C GLY A 127 6.30 -15.23 -15.98
N LEU A 128 5.27 -14.39 -16.02
CA LEU A 128 5.39 -12.95 -15.73
C LEU A 128 5.81 -12.73 -14.27
N ALA A 129 5.05 -13.31 -13.33
CA ALA A 129 5.31 -13.15 -11.90
C ALA A 129 6.70 -13.66 -11.52
N LYS A 130 7.12 -14.80 -12.08
CA LYS A 130 8.44 -15.36 -11.86
C LYS A 130 9.55 -14.45 -12.39
N ASN A 131 9.41 -13.95 -13.62
CA ASN A 131 10.40 -13.08 -14.25
C ASN A 131 10.62 -11.79 -13.43
N TRP A 132 9.53 -11.13 -13.01
CA TRP A 132 9.65 -9.94 -12.17
C TRP A 132 10.24 -10.24 -10.79
N ARG A 133 9.87 -11.37 -10.17
CA ARG A 133 10.46 -11.77 -8.89
C ARG A 133 11.97 -11.95 -9.00
N GLU A 134 12.43 -12.73 -9.97
CA GLU A 134 13.86 -12.97 -10.19
C GLU A 134 14.61 -11.66 -10.50
N HIS A 135 13.97 -10.75 -11.23
CA HIS A 135 14.52 -9.43 -11.53
C HIS A 135 14.71 -8.59 -10.27
N PHE A 136 13.67 -8.44 -9.44
CA PHE A 136 13.77 -7.68 -8.20
C PHE A 136 14.72 -8.33 -7.18
N GLU A 137 14.73 -9.67 -7.07
CA GLU A 137 15.69 -10.37 -6.22
C GLU A 137 17.14 -10.05 -6.61
N LYS A 138 17.47 -10.11 -7.92
CA LYS A 138 18.80 -9.75 -8.42
C LYS A 138 19.13 -8.30 -8.14
N ALA A 139 18.23 -7.36 -8.46
CA ALA A 139 18.44 -5.93 -8.23
C ALA A 139 18.69 -5.58 -6.76
N MET A 140 18.01 -6.27 -5.83
CA MET A 140 18.17 -6.07 -4.39
C MET A 140 19.50 -6.63 -3.90
N ILE A 141 19.88 -7.84 -4.34
CA ILE A 141 21.19 -8.44 -4.02
C ILE A 141 22.33 -7.54 -4.52
N GLU A 142 22.22 -6.99 -5.73
CA GLU A 142 23.22 -6.09 -6.31
C GLU A 142 23.34 -4.78 -5.53
N ARG A 143 22.23 -4.25 -5.00
CA ARG A 143 22.25 -3.06 -4.14
C ARG A 143 22.89 -3.32 -2.79
N GLU A 144 22.51 -4.40 -2.11
CA GLU A 144 23.08 -4.77 -0.82
C GLU A 144 24.60 -5.03 -0.92
N LYS A 145 25.07 -5.53 -2.07
CA LYS A 145 26.50 -5.77 -2.36
C LYS A 145 27.35 -4.52 -2.58
N ARG A 146 26.76 -3.31 -2.67
CA ARG A 146 27.53 -2.05 -2.86
C ARG A 146 28.37 -1.66 -1.63
N GLY A 147 28.32 -2.43 -0.56
CA GLY A 147 29.13 -2.24 0.65
C GLY A 147 28.41 -1.38 1.70
N ALA A 148 29.00 -1.23 2.88
CA ALA A 148 28.32 -0.61 4.02
C ALA A 148 27.97 0.89 3.84
N GLU A 149 28.70 1.60 2.97
CA GLU A 149 28.51 3.04 2.74
C GLU A 149 27.48 3.34 1.64
N GLU A 150 27.38 2.50 0.61
CA GLU A 150 26.53 2.70 -0.57
C GLU A 150 25.39 1.68 -0.71
N GLY A 151 25.45 0.58 0.06
CA GLY A 151 24.49 -0.49 0.04
C GLY A 151 23.24 -0.16 0.86
N GLU A 152 22.08 -0.44 0.28
CA GLU A 152 20.79 -0.25 0.93
C GLU A 152 19.96 -1.54 0.88
N ARG A 153 19.37 -1.90 2.01
CA ARG A 153 18.30 -2.90 2.07
C ARG A 153 16.97 -2.18 1.82
N ILE A 154 16.25 -2.57 0.78
CA ILE A 154 14.92 -2.00 0.51
C ILE A 154 13.83 -2.85 1.16
N ILE A 155 12.85 -2.19 1.76
CA ILE A 155 11.60 -2.77 2.24
C ILE A 155 10.43 -2.10 1.53
N TRP A 156 9.51 -2.89 1.01
CA TRP A 156 8.33 -2.38 0.30
C TRP A 156 7.11 -2.37 1.21
N GLY A 157 6.56 -1.18 1.49
CA GLY A 157 5.26 -1.02 2.13
C GLY A 157 4.17 -0.87 1.09
N LEU A 158 3.32 -1.87 0.90
CA LEU A 158 2.20 -1.83 -0.04
C LEU A 158 0.94 -1.37 0.72
N LEU A 159 0.63 -0.07 0.65
CA LEU A 159 -0.55 0.49 1.28
C LEU A 159 -1.75 0.36 0.34
N ASP A 160 -2.70 -0.49 0.67
CA ASP A 160 -3.94 -0.73 -0.05
C ASP A 160 -5.10 0.00 0.65
N GLY A 161 -5.81 0.88 -0.05
CA GLY A 161 -6.93 1.60 0.54
C GLY A 161 -7.79 2.35 -0.46
N PHE A 162 -9.06 2.57 -0.12
CA PHE A 162 -10.00 3.23 -1.01
C PHE A 162 -10.06 4.75 -0.83
N LEU A 163 -9.47 5.31 0.23
CA LEU A 163 -9.42 6.74 0.55
C LEU A 163 -7.98 7.30 0.66
N LEU A 164 -6.96 6.55 0.24
CA LEU A 164 -5.54 6.91 0.46
C LEU A 164 -5.16 8.32 0.00
N TYR A 165 -5.84 8.84 -1.02
CA TYR A 165 -5.53 10.12 -1.66
C TYR A 165 -6.45 11.26 -1.22
N TRP A 166 -7.17 11.07 -0.10
CA TRP A 166 -7.96 12.11 0.53
C TRP A 166 -7.13 12.89 1.55
N ASP A 167 -6.43 12.19 2.44
CA ASP A 167 -5.65 12.80 3.52
C ASP A 167 -4.22 13.19 3.07
N PRO A 168 -3.83 14.48 3.20
CA PRO A 168 -2.52 14.95 2.74
C PRO A 168 -1.34 14.37 3.54
N ASP A 169 -1.55 14.05 4.82
CA ASP A 169 -0.49 13.47 5.64
C ASP A 169 -0.21 12.03 5.22
N VAL A 170 -1.24 11.24 4.86
CA VAL A 170 -1.07 9.92 4.23
C VAL A 170 -0.35 10.06 2.89
N ILE A 171 -0.78 10.97 2.01
CA ILE A 171 -0.14 11.19 0.70
C ILE A 171 1.36 11.51 0.86
N SER A 172 1.73 12.30 1.87
CA SER A 172 3.12 12.69 2.15
C SER A 172 4.03 11.51 2.52
N GLN A 173 3.45 10.39 2.98
CA GLN A 173 4.20 9.18 3.33
C GLN A 173 4.44 8.25 2.14
N LEU A 174 3.91 8.55 0.95
CA LEU A 174 3.99 7.68 -0.24
C LEU A 174 5.17 8.07 -1.14
N ASP A 175 5.86 7.07 -1.69
CA ASP A 175 6.88 7.27 -2.72
C ASP A 175 6.29 7.04 -4.12
N VAL A 176 5.33 6.11 -4.26
CA VAL A 176 4.62 5.80 -5.50
C VAL A 176 3.11 5.81 -5.25
N ARG A 177 2.33 6.36 -6.19
CA ARG A 177 0.88 6.57 -6.06
C ARG A 177 0.16 5.96 -7.26
N ILE A 178 -0.37 4.76 -7.11
CA ILE A 178 -1.14 4.04 -8.13
C ILE A 178 -2.64 4.19 -7.83
N PHE A 179 -3.43 4.44 -8.86
CA PHE A 179 -4.88 4.52 -8.78
C PHE A 179 -5.53 3.55 -9.76
N LEU A 180 -6.29 2.58 -9.25
CA LEU A 180 -7.10 1.69 -10.08
C LEU A 180 -8.44 2.32 -10.39
N ARG A 181 -8.64 2.67 -11.65
CA ARG A 181 -9.90 3.22 -12.16
C ARG A 181 -10.72 2.13 -12.85
N VAL A 182 -11.95 1.97 -12.38
CA VAL A 182 -12.91 0.99 -12.89
C VAL A 182 -14.26 1.70 -13.11
N PRO A 183 -14.99 1.41 -14.20
CA PRO A 183 -16.28 2.06 -14.48
C PRO A 183 -17.31 1.84 -13.38
N HIS A 184 -18.16 2.84 -13.15
CA HIS A 184 -19.24 2.86 -12.16
C HIS A 184 -20.04 1.54 -12.12
N ASP A 185 -20.57 1.09 -13.26
CA ASP A 185 -21.47 -0.06 -13.31
C ASP A 185 -20.80 -1.36 -12.86
N VAL A 186 -19.50 -1.50 -13.12
CA VAL A 186 -18.72 -2.66 -12.68
C VAL A 186 -18.42 -2.59 -11.18
N LEU A 187 -18.13 -1.40 -10.66
CA LEU A 187 -17.95 -1.19 -9.22
C LEU A 187 -19.24 -1.52 -8.47
N LYS A 188 -20.38 -1.02 -8.98
CA LYS A 188 -21.71 -1.28 -8.46
C LYS A 188 -21.99 -2.78 -8.42
N GLN A 189 -21.88 -3.47 -9.57
CA GLN A 189 -22.13 -4.90 -9.67
C GLN A 189 -21.27 -5.69 -8.66
N ARG A 190 -19.97 -5.41 -8.61
CA ARG A 190 -19.06 -6.11 -7.70
C ARG A 190 -19.35 -5.83 -6.23
N ARG A 191 -19.83 -4.63 -5.89
CA ARG A 191 -20.22 -4.28 -4.52
C ARG A 191 -21.50 -5.00 -4.11
N GLU A 192 -22.51 -5.05 -4.99
CA GLU A 192 -23.76 -5.77 -4.74
C GLU A 192 -23.56 -7.28 -4.63
N GLU A 193 -22.59 -7.84 -5.37
CA GLU A 193 -22.20 -9.26 -5.26
C GLU A 193 -21.39 -9.57 -3.99
N ARG A 194 -20.87 -8.56 -3.28
CA ARG A 194 -20.11 -8.77 -2.04
C ARG A 194 -21.10 -9.07 -0.90
N HIS A 195 -21.05 -10.27 -0.34
CA HIS A 195 -22.01 -10.74 0.68
C HIS A 195 -21.94 -10.03 2.06
N GLY A 196 -21.08 -9.02 2.19
CA GLY A 196 -20.81 -8.23 3.38
C GLY A 196 -19.31 -8.03 3.61
N TYR A 197 -18.97 -7.29 4.65
CA TYR A 197 -17.61 -7.19 5.17
C TYR A 197 -17.61 -7.31 6.69
N HIS A 198 -16.52 -7.85 7.22
CA HIS A 198 -16.35 -7.97 8.66
C HIS A 198 -15.81 -6.64 9.21
N THR A 199 -16.47 -6.15 10.25
CA THR A 199 -15.99 -5.04 11.07
C THR A 199 -14.82 -5.49 11.95
N ALA A 200 -14.08 -4.54 12.52
CA ALA A 200 -12.98 -4.84 13.43
C ALA A 200 -13.43 -5.65 14.66
N GLU A 201 -14.69 -5.51 15.05
CA GLU A 201 -15.34 -6.19 16.17
C GLU A 201 -15.82 -7.62 15.79
N GLY A 202 -15.63 -8.03 14.55
CA GLY A 202 -16.06 -9.35 14.05
C GLY A 202 -17.54 -9.44 13.66
N ALA A 203 -18.28 -8.32 13.70
CA ALA A 203 -19.65 -8.28 13.18
C ALA A 203 -19.64 -8.21 11.65
N LEU A 204 -20.57 -8.94 11.01
CA LEU A 204 -20.79 -8.85 9.56
C LEU A 204 -21.68 -7.65 9.24
N TRP A 205 -21.12 -6.64 8.59
CA TRP A 205 -21.90 -5.58 7.98
C TRP A 205 -22.40 -5.99 6.59
N ARG A 206 -23.65 -5.64 6.29
CA ARG A 206 -24.24 -5.73 4.96
C ARG A 206 -24.78 -4.38 4.56
N ASP A 207 -24.43 -3.96 3.36
CA ASP A 207 -24.94 -2.75 2.75
C ASP A 207 -26.49 -2.77 2.77
N PRO A 208 -27.15 -1.73 3.32
CA PRO A 208 -28.59 -1.59 3.19
C PRO A 208 -28.99 -1.36 1.71
N PRO A 209 -30.29 -1.50 1.36
CA PRO A 209 -30.76 -1.21 0.02
C PRO A 209 -30.30 0.16 -0.48
N ASP A 210 -29.88 0.23 -1.75
CA ASP A 210 -29.39 1.44 -2.44
C ASP A 210 -28.13 2.11 -1.85
N TYR A 211 -27.47 1.50 -0.85
CA TYR A 211 -26.30 2.07 -0.18
C TYR A 211 -25.16 2.46 -1.14
N PHE A 212 -24.95 1.70 -2.22
CA PHE A 212 -23.92 2.05 -3.21
C PHE A 212 -24.17 3.41 -3.85
N HIS A 213 -25.40 3.67 -4.28
CA HIS A 213 -25.79 4.93 -4.93
C HIS A 213 -25.93 6.08 -3.95
N GLN A 214 -26.41 5.77 -2.75
CA GLN A 214 -26.72 6.75 -1.73
C GLN A 214 -25.49 7.21 -0.94
N VAL A 215 -24.51 6.31 -0.73
CA VAL A 215 -23.40 6.52 0.20
C VAL A 215 -22.05 6.25 -0.47
N VAL A 216 -21.80 5.01 -0.92
CA VAL A 216 -20.47 4.58 -1.38
C VAL A 216 -19.94 5.41 -2.56
N TYR A 217 -20.72 5.52 -3.64
CA TYR A 217 -20.26 6.22 -4.84
C TYR A 217 -20.16 7.73 -4.64
N PRO A 218 -21.13 8.41 -4.00
CA PRO A 218 -20.99 9.82 -3.61
C PRO A 218 -19.75 10.09 -2.73
N ALA A 219 -19.47 9.23 -1.75
CA ALA A 219 -18.28 9.36 -0.91
C ALA A 219 -16.99 9.16 -1.71
N TYR A 220 -16.95 8.17 -2.61
CA TYR A 220 -15.84 7.97 -3.55
C TYR A 220 -15.60 9.21 -4.43
N VAL A 221 -16.64 9.78 -5.02
CA VAL A 221 -16.54 11.01 -5.82
C VAL A 221 -16.02 12.16 -4.96
N THR A 222 -16.59 12.36 -3.77
CA THR A 222 -16.18 13.41 -2.83
C THR A 222 -14.69 13.29 -2.47
N ALA A 223 -14.22 12.08 -2.21
CA ALA A 223 -12.84 11.84 -1.81
C ALA A 223 -11.82 12.11 -2.94
N HIS A 224 -12.22 11.89 -4.20
CA HIS A 224 -11.29 11.85 -5.33
C HIS A 224 -11.51 12.92 -6.40
N ALA A 225 -12.59 13.71 -6.35
CA ALA A 225 -12.91 14.70 -7.38
C ALA A 225 -11.74 15.65 -7.63
N ASP A 226 -11.14 16.21 -6.58
CA ASP A 226 -10.01 17.14 -6.72
C ASP A 226 -8.75 16.48 -7.31
N SER A 227 -8.65 15.16 -7.29
CA SER A 227 -7.53 14.42 -7.87
C SER A 227 -7.64 14.31 -9.40
N PHE A 228 -8.78 14.70 -9.99
CA PHE A 228 -9.03 14.60 -11.43
C PHE A 228 -9.61 15.89 -12.02
N GLU A 229 -9.21 16.21 -13.25
CA GLU A 229 -9.68 17.40 -13.97
C GLU A 229 -11.21 17.46 -14.02
N ASN A 230 -11.78 18.63 -13.75
CA ASN A 230 -13.23 18.88 -13.70
C ASN A 230 -14.00 18.02 -12.67
N GLY A 231 -13.32 17.38 -11.72
CA GLY A 231 -13.96 16.45 -10.78
C GLY A 231 -14.34 15.11 -11.39
N ASP A 232 -13.88 14.81 -12.61
CA ASP A 232 -14.28 13.60 -13.34
C ASP A 232 -13.43 12.38 -12.91
N VAL A 233 -13.94 11.63 -11.93
CA VAL A 233 -13.29 10.41 -11.41
C VAL A 233 -13.28 9.23 -12.40
N GLU A 234 -14.08 9.30 -13.48
CA GLU A 234 -14.22 8.22 -14.46
C GLU A 234 -13.33 8.42 -15.69
N ARG A 235 -13.02 9.67 -16.06
CA ARG A 235 -12.26 9.97 -17.29
C ARG A 235 -11.27 11.11 -17.15
N GLY A 236 -11.39 11.95 -16.12
CA GLY A 236 -10.52 13.09 -15.90
C GLY A 236 -9.05 12.66 -15.78
N LYS A 237 -8.14 13.51 -16.27
CA LYS A 237 -6.70 13.29 -16.06
C LYS A 237 -6.33 13.67 -14.62
N PRO A 238 -5.28 13.08 -14.04
CA PRO A 238 -4.79 13.50 -12.73
C PRO A 238 -4.49 15.00 -12.67
N THR A 239 -4.88 15.65 -11.57
CA THR A 239 -4.48 17.02 -11.26
C THR A 239 -3.16 17.04 -10.47
N GLY A 240 -2.74 18.22 -10.01
CA GLY A 240 -1.62 18.38 -9.08
C GLY A 240 -1.92 18.05 -7.62
N LYS A 241 -3.16 17.69 -7.23
CA LYS A 241 -3.48 17.34 -5.83
C LYS A 241 -2.64 16.16 -5.34
N VAL A 242 -2.45 15.17 -6.21
CA VAL A 242 -1.70 13.95 -5.94
C VAL A 242 -0.55 13.88 -6.94
N GLU A 243 0.58 14.48 -6.59
CA GLU A 243 1.74 14.57 -7.49
C GLU A 243 2.20 13.17 -7.93
N GLY A 244 2.36 13.00 -9.25
CA GLY A 244 2.81 11.73 -9.83
C GLY A 244 1.79 10.58 -9.76
N LEU A 245 0.49 10.87 -9.62
CA LEU A 245 -0.56 9.85 -9.61
C LEU A 245 -0.60 9.06 -10.93
N ILE A 246 -0.37 7.75 -10.84
CA ILE A 246 -0.40 6.81 -11.96
C ILE A 246 -1.78 6.16 -12.00
N VAL A 247 -2.55 6.47 -13.04
CA VAL A 247 -3.89 5.88 -13.23
C VAL A 247 -3.78 4.66 -14.12
N LEU A 248 -4.26 3.53 -13.61
CA LEU A 248 -4.34 2.26 -14.32
C LEU A 248 -5.80 1.84 -14.48
N GLU A 249 -6.15 1.33 -15.66
CA GLU A 249 -7.52 0.96 -16.01
C GLU A 249 -7.61 -0.55 -16.30
N PRO A 250 -7.79 -1.41 -15.28
CA PRO A 250 -7.67 -2.86 -15.42
C PRO A 250 -8.56 -3.47 -16.50
N LEU A 251 -9.73 -2.89 -16.77
CA LEU A 251 -10.69 -3.41 -17.75
C LEU A 251 -10.39 -2.98 -19.20
N LYS A 252 -9.49 -2.00 -19.39
CA LYS A 252 -9.04 -1.59 -20.73
C LYS A 252 -7.72 -2.25 -21.12
N ALA A 253 -7.05 -2.90 -20.18
CA ALA A 253 -5.78 -3.58 -20.43
C ALA A 253 -6.04 -4.94 -21.11
N GLU A 254 -5.31 -5.23 -22.20
CA GLU A 254 -5.53 -6.42 -23.04
C GLU A 254 -5.48 -7.74 -22.26
N LYS A 255 -4.66 -7.82 -21.21
CA LYS A 255 -4.54 -8.99 -20.34
C LYS A 255 -5.04 -8.76 -18.91
N GLY A 256 -5.87 -7.74 -18.71
CA GLY A 256 -6.46 -7.43 -17.41
C GLY A 256 -5.41 -7.24 -16.32
N MET A 257 -5.54 -7.96 -15.21
CA MET A 257 -4.66 -7.85 -14.04
C MET A 257 -3.18 -8.15 -14.37
N GLU A 258 -2.89 -9.01 -15.35
CA GLU A 258 -1.51 -9.31 -15.76
C GLU A 258 -0.80 -8.03 -16.24
N SER A 259 -1.43 -7.28 -17.15
CA SER A 259 -0.90 -6.00 -17.64
C SER A 259 -0.78 -4.95 -16.53
N ILE A 260 -1.72 -4.93 -15.58
CA ILE A 260 -1.66 -3.99 -14.45
C ILE A 260 -0.47 -4.30 -13.54
N VAL A 261 -0.24 -5.58 -13.22
CA VAL A 261 0.92 -6.00 -12.43
C VAL A 261 2.21 -5.67 -13.15
N ASP A 262 2.27 -5.92 -14.47
CA ASP A 262 3.43 -5.62 -15.31
C ASP A 262 3.78 -4.12 -15.28
N SER A 263 2.81 -3.24 -15.59
CA SER A 263 3.00 -1.79 -15.53
C SER A 263 3.41 -1.30 -14.14
N CYS A 264 2.87 -1.89 -13.07
CA CYS A 264 3.31 -1.56 -11.72
C CYS A 264 4.77 -1.96 -11.50
N CYS A 265 5.18 -3.15 -11.93
CA CYS A 265 6.56 -3.61 -11.78
C CYS A 265 7.53 -2.73 -12.59
N GLU A 266 7.16 -2.27 -13.79
CA GLU A 266 7.96 -1.32 -14.57
C GLU A 266 8.19 0.00 -13.82
N VAL A 267 7.13 0.57 -13.25
CA VAL A 267 7.21 1.80 -12.43
C VAL A 267 8.14 1.61 -11.24
N LEU A 268 7.95 0.50 -10.50
CA LEU A 268 8.77 0.21 -9.31
C LEU A 268 10.23 -0.09 -9.69
N ASN A 269 10.47 -0.72 -10.83
CA ASN A 269 11.81 -0.94 -11.36
C ASN A 269 12.50 0.37 -11.74
N GLY A 270 11.76 1.38 -12.20
CA GLY A 270 12.28 2.72 -12.48
C GLY A 270 12.92 3.40 -11.26
N LEU A 271 12.56 3.00 -10.03
CA LEU A 271 13.19 3.52 -8.81
C LEU A 271 14.63 3.00 -8.61
N PHE A 272 15.04 2.00 -9.39
CA PHE A 272 16.36 1.38 -9.28
C PHE A 272 17.44 2.02 -10.17
N GLN A 273 17.01 2.69 -11.24
CA GLN A 273 17.85 3.38 -12.24
C GLN A 273 18.33 4.74 -11.73
#